data_AF-M6U9F9-F1
#
_entry.id   AF-M6U9F9-F1
#
_cell.length_a   1.000
_cell.length_b   1.000
_cell.length_c   1.000
_cell.angle_alpha   90.00
_cell.angle_beta   90.00
_cell.angle_gamma   90.00
#
_symmetry.space_group_name_H-M   'P 1'
#
loop_
_entity.id
_entity.type
_entity.pdbx_description
1 polymer ?
#
loop_
_entity_poly.entity_id
_entity_poly.type
_entity_poly.pdbx_seq_one_letter_code
_entity_poly.pdbx_strand_id
1 'polypeptide(L)'
;MVLKKLVRILFLFLVGVTTTSLFSENQTSDGIQYHKGILLLNNGTALSGEVGEFQDFYFIRNSKIGKKIPKDQVVDFVSEEYYNKIKHSSNLKSAFGSLVFFNASADKQWRGFPQNNSPNDGRLEDFFTLWIKISLLLLTAAAYADEDERNHSLKNAYSGFNEREKHAFQNSYTRYQILGGIAIGFFTFTTVKAYVRFGKNDHYKDLQIQGRELRSFGETVDPRTSMLGIPNIQFAFTLYF
;
A
#
# COMPACT_ATOMS: atom_id res chain seq x y z
N MET A 1 25.73 26.63 63.23
CA MET A 1 25.26 27.20 61.94
C MET A 1 25.72 26.41 60.69
N VAL A 2 26.63 25.43 60.82
CA VAL A 2 27.20 24.64 59.69
C VAL A 2 26.32 23.46 59.27
N LEU A 3 25.58 22.84 60.20
CA LEU A 3 24.75 21.65 59.93
C LEU A 3 23.57 21.90 58.98
N LYS A 4 22.96 23.10 59.03
CA LYS A 4 21.86 23.49 58.11
C LYS A 4 22.33 23.68 56.67
N LYS A 5 23.61 24.01 56.43
CA LYS A 5 24.17 24.14 55.08
C LYS A 5 24.50 22.78 54.46
N LEU A 6 24.97 21.84 55.27
CA LEU A 6 25.27 20.46 54.83
C LEU A 6 24.01 19.68 54.42
N VAL A 7 22.91 19.81 55.17
CA VAL A 7 21.64 19.18 54.81
C VAL A 7 21.06 19.73 53.51
N ARG A 8 21.27 21.03 53.23
CA ARG A 8 20.83 21.66 51.96
C ARG A 8 21.63 21.20 50.75
N ILE A 9 22.94 20.97 50.93
CA ILE A 9 23.82 20.45 49.87
C ILE A 9 23.51 18.96 49.61
N LEU A 10 23.24 18.17 50.66
CA LEU A 10 22.86 16.77 50.52
C LEU A 10 21.51 16.62 49.81
N PHE A 11 20.53 17.50 50.08
CA PHE A 11 19.24 17.48 49.37
C PHE A 11 19.36 17.92 47.91
N LEU A 12 20.25 18.86 47.59
CA LEU A 12 20.56 19.23 46.21
C LEU A 12 21.27 18.09 45.45
N PHE A 13 22.12 17.33 46.14
CA PHE A 13 22.79 16.16 45.55
C PHE A 13 21.84 14.98 45.39
N LEU A 14 20.88 14.78 46.30
CA LEU A 14 19.91 13.67 46.23
C LEU A 14 18.86 13.89 45.13
N VAL A 15 18.51 15.14 44.83
CA VAL A 15 17.63 15.50 43.70
C VAL A 15 18.40 15.47 42.36
N GLY A 16 19.73 15.50 42.39
CA GLY A 16 20.59 15.42 41.21
C GLY A 16 20.88 14.01 40.69
N VAL A 17 20.57 12.95 41.45
CA VAL A 17 20.97 11.56 41.12
C VAL A 17 19.80 10.71 40.59
N THR A 18 18.56 11.23 40.57
CA THR A 18 17.47 10.61 39.79
C THR A 18 17.37 11.25 38.41
N THR A 19 18.50 11.42 37.72
CA THR A 19 18.48 11.56 36.26
C THR A 19 18.23 10.17 35.71
N THR A 20 16.93 9.83 35.58
CA THR A 20 16.50 8.91 34.53
C THR A 20 17.23 9.34 33.28
N SER A 21 18.00 8.44 32.69
CA SER A 21 18.64 8.60 31.40
C SER A 21 17.59 9.02 30.37
N LEU A 22 17.41 10.34 30.24
CA LEU A 22 16.75 10.97 29.13
C LEU A 22 17.71 10.74 27.96
N PHE A 23 17.53 9.61 27.29
CA PHE A 23 18.07 9.42 25.96
C PHE A 23 17.36 10.43 25.04
N SER A 24 17.84 11.67 25.06
CA SER A 24 17.80 12.54 23.91
C SER A 24 18.83 11.96 22.94
N GLU A 25 18.40 10.93 22.21
CA GLU A 25 19.12 10.49 21.02
C GLU A 25 19.27 11.71 20.13
N ASN A 26 20.53 12.08 19.87
CA ASN A 26 20.90 13.26 19.09
C ASN A 26 20.02 13.30 17.84
N GLN A 27 19.13 14.29 17.79
CA GLN A 27 18.46 14.72 16.57
C GLN A 27 19.57 15.11 15.60
N THR A 28 20.01 14.13 14.81
CA THR A 28 20.73 14.40 13.59
C THR A 28 19.75 15.13 12.70
N SER A 29 20.25 16.26 12.21
CA SER A 29 19.53 17.36 11.60
C SER A 29 19.02 17.00 10.20
N ASP A 30 18.08 16.06 10.14
CA ASP A 30 17.16 15.83 9.03
C ASP A 30 15.85 15.35 9.66
N GLY A 31 14.87 16.25 9.77
CA GLY A 31 13.72 16.08 10.64
C GLY A 31 12.98 14.76 10.40
N ILE A 32 12.95 13.90 11.42
CA ILE A 32 12.17 12.66 11.41
C ILE A 32 10.71 13.02 11.13
N GLN A 33 10.25 12.69 9.92
CA GLN A 33 8.89 12.97 9.50
C GLN A 33 7.94 11.95 10.13
N TYR A 34 7.17 12.42 11.10
CA TYR A 34 6.08 11.64 11.69
C TYR A 34 4.92 11.59 10.71
N HIS A 35 4.49 10.37 10.40
CA HIS A 35 3.36 10.12 9.51
C HIS A 35 2.21 9.51 10.30
N LYS A 36 1.00 10.01 10.11
CA LYS A 36 -0.19 9.35 10.66
C LYS A 36 -0.50 8.10 9.83
N GLY A 37 -0.66 6.97 10.50
CA GLY A 37 -0.99 5.72 9.81
C GLY A 37 -1.23 4.56 10.76
N ILE A 38 -1.10 3.35 10.21
CA ILE A 38 -1.35 2.10 10.91
C ILE A 38 -0.10 1.23 10.79
N LEU A 39 0.46 0.88 11.94
CA LEU A 39 1.58 -0.04 12.05
C LEU A 39 1.06 -1.47 12.12
N LEU A 40 1.47 -2.31 11.18
CA LEU A 40 1.06 -3.72 11.13
C LEU A 40 2.10 -4.56 11.87
N LEU A 41 1.69 -5.33 12.88
CA LEU A 41 2.60 -6.15 13.68
C LEU A 41 2.57 -7.62 13.26
N ASN A 42 3.66 -8.37 13.50
CA ASN A 42 3.74 -9.79 13.15
C ASN A 42 2.73 -10.66 13.89
N ASN A 43 2.28 -10.23 15.08
CA ASN A 43 1.30 -10.93 15.91
C ASN A 43 -0.17 -10.78 15.42
N GLY A 44 -0.39 -10.22 14.23
CA GLY A 44 -1.73 -10.01 13.67
C GLY A 44 -2.46 -8.75 14.17
N THR A 45 -1.88 -7.99 15.10
CA THR A 45 -2.46 -6.72 15.56
C THR A 45 -2.09 -5.58 14.59
N ALA A 46 -2.97 -4.60 14.45
CA ALA A 46 -2.70 -3.34 13.77
C ALA A 46 -2.85 -2.18 14.76
N LEU A 47 -1.85 -1.30 14.86
CA LEU A 47 -1.85 -0.16 15.78
C LEU A 47 -2.01 1.15 15.00
N SER A 48 -3.03 1.94 15.33
CA SER A 48 -3.22 3.28 14.76
C SER A 48 -2.49 4.35 15.57
N GLY A 49 -1.73 5.22 14.91
CA GLY A 49 -1.01 6.33 15.55
C GLY A 49 -0.13 7.14 14.59
N GLU A 50 0.65 8.07 15.16
CA GLU A 50 1.73 8.74 14.43
C GLU A 50 3.01 7.91 14.55
N VAL A 51 3.61 7.55 13.42
CA VAL A 51 4.82 6.72 13.39
C VAL A 51 5.98 7.52 12.83
N GLY A 52 7.08 7.53 13.57
CA GLY A 52 8.40 7.93 13.08
C GLY A 52 9.26 6.69 12.84
N GLU A 53 9.92 6.62 11.70
CA GLU A 53 10.87 5.56 11.38
C GLU A 53 12.29 5.94 11.84
N PHE A 54 12.92 5.04 12.60
CA PHE A 54 14.32 5.13 13.01
C PHE A 54 15.10 3.96 12.40
N GLN A 55 16.42 3.93 12.60
CA GLN A 55 17.27 2.87 12.04
C GLN A 55 16.86 1.47 12.53
N ASP A 56 16.72 1.30 13.85
CA ASP A 56 16.50 -0.01 14.49
C ASP A 56 15.05 -0.24 14.96
N PHE A 57 14.23 0.82 15.04
CA PHE A 57 12.87 0.74 15.57
C PHE A 57 11.92 1.69 14.87
N TYR A 58 10.62 1.41 14.99
CA TYR A 58 9.55 2.37 14.75
C TYR A 58 9.12 2.97 16.08
N PHE A 59 8.97 4.29 16.14
CA PHE A 59 8.38 4.96 17.29
C PHE A 59 6.95 5.34 16.95
N ILE A 60 5.98 4.69 17.58
CA ILE A 60 4.57 5.04 17.46
C ILE A 60 4.16 5.90 18.65
N ARG A 61 3.43 6.98 18.39
CA ARG A 61 2.93 7.89 19.41
C ARG A 61 1.48 8.30 19.16
N ASN A 62 0.84 8.68 20.25
CA ASN A 62 -0.40 9.44 20.29
C ASN A 62 -0.14 10.69 21.15
N SER A 63 -1.10 11.62 21.24
CA SER A 63 -1.06 12.85 22.04
C SER A 63 -0.62 12.69 23.51
N LYS A 64 -0.63 11.47 24.07
CA LYS A 64 -0.37 11.20 25.49
C LYS A 64 0.76 10.20 25.77
N ILE A 65 1.03 9.27 24.85
CA ILE A 65 1.89 8.11 25.10
C ILE A 65 2.70 7.84 23.83
N GLY A 66 3.94 7.37 23.98
CA GLY A 66 4.77 6.84 22.90
C GLY A 66 5.35 5.47 23.25
N LYS A 67 5.59 4.63 22.24
CA LYS A 67 6.20 3.30 22.39
C LYS A 67 7.18 3.05 21.26
N LYS A 68 8.35 2.52 21.63
CA LYS A 68 9.33 1.97 20.70
C LYS A 68 8.93 0.54 20.33
N ILE A 69 8.88 0.24 19.04
CA ILE A 69 8.58 -1.08 18.50
C ILE A 69 9.75 -1.49 17.60
N PRO A 70 10.48 -2.55 17.94
CA PRO A 70 11.55 -3.09 17.12
C PRO A 70 11.07 -3.47 15.69
N LYS A 71 11.90 -3.24 14.66
CA LYS A 71 11.50 -3.52 13.26
C LYS A 71 11.19 -4.99 12.99
N ASP A 72 11.81 -5.92 13.71
CA ASP A 72 11.54 -7.36 13.62
C ASP A 72 10.10 -7.72 14.01
N GLN A 73 9.40 -6.86 14.76
CA GLN A 73 8.01 -7.07 15.16
C GLN A 73 7.00 -6.43 14.20
N VAL A 74 7.47 -5.68 13.20
CA VAL A 74 6.65 -4.93 12.25
C VAL A 74 6.62 -5.62 10.88
N VAL A 75 5.42 -5.82 10.35
CA VAL A 75 5.21 -6.33 8.99
C VAL A 75 5.43 -5.24 7.97
N ASP A 76 4.75 -4.10 8.17
CA ASP A 76 4.79 -2.91 7.32
C ASP A 76 4.10 -1.72 8.05
N PHE A 77 4.31 -0.51 7.55
CA PHE A 77 3.66 0.72 8.00
C PHE A 77 2.82 1.28 6.85
N VAL A 78 1.50 1.37 7.03
CA VAL A 78 0.55 1.74 5.98
C VAL A 78 -0.26 2.99 6.32
N SER A 79 -0.75 3.70 5.31
CA SER A 79 -1.69 4.80 5.53
C SER A 79 -3.04 4.30 6.02
N GLU A 80 -3.72 5.12 6.82
CA GLU A 80 -5.07 4.83 7.31
C GLU A 80 -6.08 4.67 6.15
N GLU A 81 -5.94 5.50 5.11
CA GLU A 81 -6.76 5.42 3.90
C GLU A 81 -6.58 4.07 3.19
N TYR A 82 -5.34 3.62 3.00
CA TYR A 82 -5.06 2.34 2.36
C TYR A 82 -5.62 1.17 3.19
N TYR A 83 -5.40 1.19 4.51
CA TYR A 83 -5.91 0.15 5.40
C TYR A 83 -7.43 0.00 5.30
N ASN A 84 -8.17 1.11 5.41
CA ASN A 84 -9.64 1.12 5.31
C ASN A 84 -10.11 0.66 3.93
N LYS A 85 -9.40 1.10 2.87
CA LYS A 85 -9.67 0.70 1.49
C LYS A 85 -9.55 -0.81 1.28
N ILE A 86 -8.58 -1.48 1.90
CA ILE A 86 -8.41 -2.94 1.81
C ILE A 86 -9.39 -3.66 2.75
N LYS A 87 -9.58 -3.17 3.97
CA LYS A 87 -10.48 -3.77 4.97
C LYS A 87 -11.93 -3.86 4.47
N HIS A 88 -12.41 -2.85 3.75
CA HIS A 88 -13.78 -2.79 3.21
C HIS A 88 -13.90 -3.21 1.74
N SER A 89 -12.87 -3.80 1.16
CA SER A 89 -12.86 -4.27 -0.22
C SER A 89 -12.49 -5.75 -0.28
N SER A 90 -12.50 -6.32 -1.47
CA SER A 90 -12.10 -7.72 -1.71
C SER A 90 -11.24 -7.83 -2.95
N ASN A 91 -10.42 -8.87 -3.00
CA ASN A 91 -9.62 -9.24 -4.16
C ASN A 91 -10.49 -9.41 -5.42
N LEU A 92 -11.67 -10.04 -5.31
CA LEU A 92 -12.63 -10.18 -6.40
C LEU A 92 -13.16 -8.82 -6.84
N LYS A 93 -13.54 -7.94 -5.92
CA LYS A 93 -13.99 -6.58 -6.27
C LYS A 93 -12.89 -5.78 -6.98
N SER A 94 -11.63 -6.00 -6.62
CA SER A 94 -10.49 -5.40 -7.32
C SER A 94 -10.31 -5.96 -8.73
N ALA A 95 -10.41 -7.29 -8.89
CA ALA A 95 -10.32 -7.94 -10.20
C ALA A 95 -11.44 -7.48 -11.14
N PHE A 96 -12.69 -7.51 -10.66
CA PHE A 96 -13.84 -6.99 -11.39
C PHE A 96 -13.71 -5.49 -11.68
N GLY A 97 -13.17 -4.72 -10.74
CA GLY A 97 -12.87 -3.30 -10.96
C GLY A 97 -11.92 -3.07 -12.14
N SER A 98 -10.85 -3.88 -12.24
CA SER A 98 -9.93 -3.83 -13.37
C SER A 98 -10.60 -4.16 -14.71
N LEU A 99 -11.52 -5.15 -14.72
CA LEU A 99 -12.26 -5.53 -15.93
C LEU A 99 -13.25 -4.44 -16.36
N VAL A 100 -14.06 -3.91 -15.44
CA VAL A 100 -15.17 -3.01 -15.76
C VAL A 100 -14.69 -1.58 -15.99
N PHE A 101 -13.77 -1.09 -15.17
CA PHE A 101 -13.29 0.30 -15.25
C PHE A 101 -12.02 0.47 -16.08
N PHE A 102 -11.54 -0.61 -16.70
CA PHE A 102 -10.32 -0.64 -17.52
C PHE A 102 -9.05 -0.15 -16.81
N ASN A 103 -9.07 0.02 -15.49
CA ASN A 103 -7.88 0.34 -14.72
C ASN A 103 -7.08 -0.93 -14.40
N ALA A 104 -5.93 -0.76 -13.76
CA ALA A 104 -5.18 -1.88 -13.20
C ALA A 104 -5.66 -2.18 -11.77
N SER A 105 -6.29 -1.24 -11.07
CA SER A 105 -6.53 -1.24 -9.61
C SER A 105 -5.21 -1.17 -8.82
N ALA A 106 -4.36 -0.22 -9.21
CA ALA A 106 -3.03 -0.06 -8.64
C ALA A 106 -3.06 0.48 -7.21
N ASP A 107 -4.13 1.20 -6.89
CA ASP A 107 -4.42 1.77 -5.57
C ASP A 107 -4.71 0.73 -4.47
N LYS A 108 -4.81 -0.56 -4.83
CA LYS A 108 -4.96 -1.70 -3.91
C LYS A 108 -3.65 -2.37 -3.52
N GLN A 109 -2.53 -1.92 -4.10
CA GLN A 109 -1.19 -2.33 -3.71
C GLN A 109 -0.53 -1.22 -2.90
N TRP A 110 0.00 -1.56 -1.73
CA TRP A 110 0.77 -0.61 -0.92
C TRP A 110 2.13 -0.36 -1.59
N ARG A 111 2.51 0.90 -1.76
CA ARG A 111 3.83 1.26 -2.34
C ARG A 111 4.65 2.17 -1.43
N GLY A 112 4.16 2.44 -0.21
CA GLY A 112 4.76 3.39 0.71
C GLY A 112 4.06 4.74 0.71
N PHE A 113 4.55 5.62 1.59
CA PHE A 113 4.06 7.00 1.69
C PHE A 113 4.54 7.84 0.50
N PRO A 114 3.79 8.89 0.12
CA PRO A 114 4.22 9.80 -0.94
C PRO A 114 5.54 10.48 -0.57
N GLN A 115 6.55 10.38 -1.43
CA GLN A 115 7.82 11.10 -1.29
C GLN A 115 7.82 12.30 -2.25
N ASN A 116 8.20 13.47 -1.72
CA ASN A 116 8.60 14.67 -2.50
C ASN A 116 7.73 14.93 -3.75
N ASN A 117 6.46 15.27 -3.55
CA ASN A 117 5.49 15.61 -4.61
C ASN A 117 5.20 14.52 -5.67
N SER A 118 5.70 13.29 -5.48
CA SER A 118 5.36 12.16 -6.33
C SER A 118 4.31 11.27 -5.63
N PRO A 119 3.06 11.21 -6.13
CA PRO A 119 2.08 10.28 -5.60
C PRO A 119 2.53 8.85 -5.91
N ASN A 120 2.74 8.06 -4.87
CA ASN A 120 3.12 6.65 -4.98
C ASN A 120 1.88 5.74 -4.92
N ASP A 121 0.79 6.16 -5.52
CA ASP A 121 -0.53 5.51 -5.44
C ASP A 121 -0.86 4.64 -6.66
N GLY A 122 0.06 4.54 -7.62
CA GLY A 122 -0.10 3.73 -8.82
C GLY A 122 -0.98 4.36 -9.92
N ARG A 123 -1.36 5.64 -9.80
CA ARG A 123 -2.18 6.36 -10.77
C ARG A 123 -1.70 6.28 -12.22
N LEU A 124 -0.38 6.38 -12.44
CA LEU A 124 0.18 6.28 -13.78
C LEU A 124 -0.06 4.90 -14.40
N GLU A 125 0.05 3.83 -13.62
CA GLU A 125 -0.22 2.47 -14.09
C GLU A 125 -1.70 2.30 -14.46
N ASP A 126 -2.60 2.84 -13.65
CA ASP A 126 -4.04 2.83 -13.95
C ASP A 126 -4.35 3.62 -15.23
N PHE A 127 -3.71 4.77 -15.43
CA PHE A 127 -3.86 5.59 -16.64
C PHE A 127 -3.41 4.86 -17.91
N PHE A 128 -2.19 4.29 -17.91
CA PHE A 128 -1.69 3.57 -19.08
C PHE A 128 -2.51 2.30 -19.36
N THR A 129 -2.91 1.57 -18.32
CA THR A 129 -3.72 0.36 -18.48
C THR A 129 -5.06 0.66 -19.12
N LEU A 130 -5.69 1.78 -18.74
CA LEU A 130 -6.94 2.25 -19.33
C LEU A 130 -6.78 2.53 -20.82
N TRP A 131 -5.77 3.30 -21.20
CA TRP A 131 -5.54 3.62 -22.61
C TRP A 131 -5.19 2.39 -23.44
N ILE A 132 -4.37 1.49 -22.92
CA ILE A 132 -4.03 0.24 -23.61
C ILE A 132 -5.29 -0.61 -23.83
N LYS A 133 -6.15 -0.77 -22.82
CA LYS A 133 -7.41 -1.53 -22.95
C LYS A 133 -8.34 -0.90 -23.98
N ILE A 134 -8.52 0.42 -23.96
CA ILE A 134 -9.34 1.14 -24.95
C ILE A 134 -8.76 0.96 -26.35
N SER A 135 -7.46 1.18 -26.55
CA SER A 135 -6.80 1.00 -27.84
C SER A 135 -6.93 -0.42 -28.36
N LEU A 136 -6.73 -1.44 -27.51
CA LEU A 136 -6.89 -2.84 -27.89
C LEU A 136 -8.34 -3.16 -28.28
N LEU A 137 -9.32 -2.63 -27.55
CA LEU A 137 -10.74 -2.83 -27.86
C LEU A 137 -11.08 -2.19 -29.21
N LEU A 138 -10.66 -0.95 -29.46
CA LEU A 138 -10.89 -0.25 -30.73
C LEU A 138 -10.20 -0.95 -31.91
N LEU A 139 -8.94 -1.38 -31.74
CA LEU A 139 -8.22 -2.13 -32.77
C LEU A 139 -8.88 -3.48 -33.08
N THR A 140 -9.37 -4.18 -32.05
CA THR A 140 -10.07 -5.46 -32.22
C THR A 140 -11.41 -5.26 -32.92
N ALA A 141 -12.16 -4.21 -32.56
CA ALA A 141 -13.43 -3.87 -33.21
C ALA A 141 -13.22 -3.46 -34.68
N ALA A 142 -12.17 -2.69 -34.98
CA ALA A 142 -11.82 -2.34 -36.36
C ALA A 142 -11.40 -3.56 -37.18
N ALA A 143 -10.65 -4.49 -36.59
CA ALA A 143 -10.28 -5.74 -37.25
C ALA A 143 -11.49 -6.66 -37.48
N TYR A 144 -12.44 -6.69 -36.55
CA TYR A 144 -13.71 -7.40 -36.73
C TYR A 144 -14.55 -6.79 -37.86
N ALA A 145 -14.64 -5.46 -37.93
CA ALA A 145 -15.36 -4.79 -39.02
C ALA A 145 -14.73 -5.07 -40.40
N ASP A 146 -13.39 -5.06 -40.49
CA ASP A 146 -12.68 -5.44 -41.72
C ASP A 146 -12.92 -6.93 -42.05
N GLU A 147 -12.89 -7.82 -41.06
CA GLU A 147 -13.20 -9.25 -41.27
C GLU A 147 -14.61 -9.44 -41.82
N ASP A 148 -15.60 -8.78 -41.22
CA ASP A 148 -17.01 -8.86 -41.61
C ASP A 148 -17.22 -8.35 -43.05
N GLU A 149 -16.59 -7.22 -43.42
CA GLU A 149 -16.61 -6.70 -44.78
C GLU A 149 -16.00 -7.69 -45.78
N ARG A 150 -14.86 -8.30 -45.43
CA ARG A 150 -14.20 -9.32 -46.28
C ARG A 150 -14.99 -10.62 -46.37
N ASN A 151 -15.68 -11.00 -45.30
CA ASN A 151 -16.58 -12.15 -45.28
C ASN A 151 -17.78 -11.92 -46.21
N HIS A 152 -18.40 -10.74 -46.13
CA HIS A 152 -19.47 -10.35 -47.03
C HIS A 152 -19.01 -10.32 -48.50
N SER A 153 -17.80 -9.81 -48.77
CA SER A 153 -17.20 -9.83 -50.11
C SER A 153 -16.96 -11.24 -50.62
N LEU A 154 -16.43 -12.15 -49.79
CA LEU A 154 -16.20 -13.55 -50.15
C LEU A 154 -17.51 -14.31 -50.40
N LYS A 155 -18.53 -14.07 -49.57
CA LYS A 155 -19.87 -14.68 -49.71
C LYS A 155 -20.54 -14.31 -51.03
N ASN A 156 -20.28 -13.10 -51.53
CA ASN A 156 -20.84 -12.61 -52.79
C ASN A 156 -19.98 -12.93 -54.02
N ALA A 157 -18.80 -13.55 -53.84
CA ALA A 157 -17.90 -13.91 -54.93
C ALA A 157 -18.32 -15.25 -55.59
N TYR A 158 -18.21 -15.32 -56.92
CA TYR A 158 -18.48 -16.56 -57.67
C TYR A 158 -17.44 -17.64 -57.32
N SER A 159 -17.92 -18.85 -57.00
CA SER A 159 -17.11 -19.93 -56.38
C SER A 159 -15.91 -20.45 -57.20
N GLY A 160 -15.72 -20.00 -58.45
CA GLY A 160 -14.65 -20.44 -59.34
C GLY A 160 -13.46 -19.49 -59.52
N PHE A 161 -13.57 -18.21 -59.12
CA PHE A 161 -12.52 -17.19 -59.32
C PHE A 161 -12.35 -16.29 -58.09
N ASN A 162 -12.37 -16.87 -56.89
CA ASN A 162 -12.38 -16.12 -55.62
C ASN A 162 -11.09 -16.25 -54.79
N GLU A 163 -9.99 -16.72 -55.38
CA GLU A 163 -8.73 -16.93 -54.64
C GLU A 163 -8.24 -15.64 -53.98
N ARG A 164 -8.41 -14.50 -54.64
CA ARG A 164 -8.03 -13.18 -54.13
C ARG A 164 -8.87 -12.78 -52.92
N GLU A 165 -10.18 -12.93 -53.00
CA GLU A 165 -11.15 -12.64 -51.95
C GLU A 165 -10.96 -13.59 -50.76
N LYS A 166 -10.64 -14.86 -51.03
CA LYS A 166 -10.31 -15.87 -50.02
C LYS A 166 -9.03 -15.53 -49.27
N HIS A 167 -7.96 -15.15 -49.97
CA HIS A 167 -6.72 -14.70 -49.33
C HIS A 167 -6.93 -13.41 -48.51
N ALA A 168 -7.72 -12.46 -49.02
CA ALA A 168 -8.04 -11.23 -48.31
C ALA A 168 -8.82 -11.50 -47.02
N PHE A 169 -9.83 -12.37 -47.07
CA PHE A 169 -10.58 -12.82 -45.89
C PHE A 169 -9.67 -13.54 -44.89
N GLN A 170 -8.85 -14.51 -45.33
CA GLN A 170 -7.94 -15.24 -44.44
C GLN A 170 -6.97 -14.32 -43.70
N ASN A 171 -6.42 -13.32 -44.39
CA ASN A 171 -5.53 -12.34 -43.77
C ASN A 171 -6.26 -11.47 -42.73
N SER A 172 -7.45 -10.98 -43.06
CA SER A 172 -8.27 -10.18 -42.14
C SER A 172 -8.73 -10.99 -40.92
N TYR A 173 -9.18 -12.23 -41.13
CA TYR A 173 -9.54 -13.18 -40.09
C TYR A 173 -8.37 -13.50 -39.15
N THR A 174 -7.18 -13.77 -39.71
CA THR A 174 -5.97 -14.01 -38.91
C THR A 174 -5.61 -12.78 -38.07
N ARG A 175 -5.73 -11.58 -38.65
CA ARG A 175 -5.47 -10.32 -37.94
C ARG A 175 -6.48 -10.10 -36.80
N TYR A 176 -7.77 -10.36 -37.02
CA TYR A 176 -8.79 -10.31 -35.98
C TYR A 176 -8.50 -11.29 -34.85
N GLN A 177 -8.14 -12.54 -35.17
CA GLN A 177 -7.79 -13.55 -34.16
C GLN A 177 -6.57 -13.15 -33.33
N ILE A 178 -5.50 -12.64 -33.97
CA ILE A 178 -4.30 -12.18 -33.27
C ILE A 178 -4.64 -11.01 -32.33
N LEU A 179 -5.36 -10.00 -32.81
CA LEU A 179 -5.74 -8.83 -32.01
C LEU A 179 -6.69 -9.22 -30.87
N GLY A 180 -7.68 -10.07 -31.14
CA GLY A 180 -8.59 -10.60 -30.13
C GLY A 180 -7.85 -11.41 -29.06
N GLY A 181 -6.89 -12.25 -29.45
CA GLY A 181 -6.03 -12.99 -28.53
C GLY A 181 -5.18 -12.08 -27.65
N ILE A 182 -4.55 -11.04 -28.23
CA ILE A 182 -3.78 -10.04 -27.48
C ILE A 182 -4.68 -9.27 -26.50
N ALA A 183 -5.87 -8.85 -26.94
CA ALA A 183 -6.83 -8.14 -26.11
C ALA A 183 -7.27 -9.00 -24.92
N ILE A 184 -7.74 -10.23 -25.17
CA ILE A 184 -8.14 -11.15 -24.11
C ILE A 184 -6.98 -11.44 -23.15
N GLY A 185 -5.77 -11.66 -23.69
CA GLY A 185 -4.56 -11.89 -22.89
C GLY A 185 -4.23 -10.72 -21.98
N PHE A 186 -4.26 -9.49 -22.50
CA PHE A 186 -3.98 -8.28 -21.71
C PHE A 186 -5.05 -8.00 -20.65
N PHE A 187 -6.33 -8.17 -20.99
CA PHE A 187 -7.43 -8.04 -20.04
C PHE A 187 -7.32 -9.09 -18.92
N THR A 188 -7.04 -10.34 -19.27
CA THR A 188 -6.84 -11.42 -18.31
C THR A 188 -5.64 -11.13 -17.40
N PHE A 189 -4.50 -10.74 -17.98
CA PHE A 189 -3.29 -10.42 -17.23
C PHE A 189 -3.51 -9.30 -16.22
N THR A 190 -4.10 -8.18 -16.64
CA THR A 190 -4.37 -7.04 -15.75
C THR A 190 -5.34 -7.39 -14.63
N THR A 191 -6.35 -8.21 -14.92
CA THR A 191 -7.32 -8.72 -13.94
C THR A 191 -6.68 -9.63 -12.91
N VAL A 192 -5.87 -10.59 -13.35
CA VAL A 192 -5.13 -11.50 -12.47
C VAL A 192 -4.14 -10.71 -11.63
N LYS A 193 -3.43 -9.74 -12.22
CA LYS A 193 -2.52 -8.85 -11.49
C LYS A 193 -3.26 -8.08 -10.39
N ALA A 194 -4.43 -7.52 -10.69
CA ALA A 194 -5.28 -6.82 -9.72
C ALA A 194 -5.71 -7.73 -8.56
N TYR A 195 -6.11 -8.96 -8.86
CA TYR A 195 -6.45 -9.97 -7.87
C TYR A 195 -5.26 -10.31 -6.95
N VAL A 196 -4.10 -10.58 -7.55
CA VAL A 196 -2.92 -11.08 -6.83
C VAL A 196 -2.29 -10.01 -5.95
N ARG A 197 -2.30 -8.74 -6.34
CA ARG A 197 -1.66 -7.65 -5.58
C ARG A 197 -2.52 -7.04 -4.49
N PHE A 198 -3.81 -7.38 -4.45
CA PHE A 198 -4.74 -6.82 -3.50
C PHE A 198 -4.26 -7.03 -2.06
N GLY A 199 -4.12 -5.95 -1.30
CA GLY A 199 -3.70 -6.02 0.10
C GLY A 199 -2.23 -6.38 0.32
N LYS A 200 -1.40 -6.29 -0.72
CA LYS A 200 0.04 -6.57 -0.68
C LYS A 200 0.86 -5.31 -0.83
N ASN A 201 2.13 -5.37 -0.41
CA ASN A 201 3.09 -4.31 -0.67
C ASN A 201 3.73 -4.40 -2.07
N ASP A 202 4.66 -3.50 -2.35
CA ASP A 202 5.46 -3.40 -3.57
C ASP A 202 6.30 -4.66 -3.83
N HIS A 203 6.69 -5.35 -2.77
CA HIS A 203 7.39 -6.65 -2.81
C HIS A 203 6.45 -7.87 -2.87
N TYR A 204 5.14 -7.67 -3.07
CA TYR A 204 4.11 -8.72 -3.05
C TYR A 204 4.03 -9.52 -1.74
N LYS A 205 4.51 -8.96 -0.63
CA LYS A 205 4.26 -9.50 0.71
C LYS A 205 2.81 -9.22 1.09
N ASP A 206 2.10 -10.26 1.52
CA ASP A 206 0.73 -10.13 1.99
C ASP A 206 0.68 -9.43 3.35
N LEU A 207 -0.06 -8.32 3.40
CA LEU A 207 -0.22 -7.54 4.62
C LEU A 207 -1.34 -8.09 5.50
N GLN A 208 -2.17 -9.02 5.02
CA GLN A 208 -3.24 -9.69 5.77
C GLN A 208 -4.25 -8.75 6.44
N ILE A 209 -4.44 -7.53 5.90
CA ILE A 209 -5.22 -6.45 6.51
C ILE A 209 -6.65 -6.86 6.87
N GLN A 210 -7.30 -7.68 6.04
CA GLN A 210 -8.67 -8.14 6.28
C GLN A 210 -8.85 -8.91 7.59
N GLY A 211 -7.85 -9.71 7.99
CA GLY A 211 -7.89 -10.52 9.20
C GLY A 211 -7.38 -9.82 10.47
N ARG A 212 -6.87 -8.59 10.36
CA ARG A 212 -6.27 -7.87 11.50
C ARG A 212 -7.32 -7.13 12.32
N GLU A 213 -7.12 -7.14 13.63
CA GLU A 213 -7.82 -6.27 14.57
C GLU A 213 -7.10 -4.91 14.62
N LEU A 214 -7.83 -3.84 14.35
CA LEU A 214 -7.35 -2.48 14.53
C LEU A 214 -7.50 -2.09 16.00
N ARG A 215 -6.41 -1.68 16.63
CA ARG A 215 -6.40 -1.17 18.00
C ARG A 215 -5.88 0.25 18.01
N SER A 216 -6.55 1.11 18.77
CA SER A 216 -6.06 2.47 19.01
C SER A 216 -4.85 2.42 19.92
N PHE A 217 -3.77 3.08 19.53
CA PHE A 217 -2.58 3.18 20.37
C PHE A 217 -2.90 4.06 21.60
N GLY A 218 -3.04 3.40 22.76
CA GLY A 218 -3.37 4.03 24.05
C GLY A 218 -4.52 3.39 24.82
N GLU A 219 -5.32 2.52 24.20
CA GLU A 219 -6.47 1.85 24.88
C GLU A 219 -6.08 0.59 25.66
N THR A 220 -4.82 0.17 25.61
CA THR A 220 -4.31 -0.97 26.38
C THR A 220 -3.30 -0.49 27.41
N VAL A 221 -3.78 -0.27 28.63
CA VAL A 221 -2.98 -0.61 29.82
C VAL A 221 -2.94 -2.13 29.83
N ASP A 222 -1.86 -2.72 29.34
CA ASP A 222 -1.67 -4.17 29.42
C ASP A 222 -1.53 -4.57 30.90
N PRO A 223 -2.52 -5.26 31.51
CA PRO A 223 -2.44 -5.61 32.93
C PRO A 223 -1.34 -6.66 33.18
N ARG A 224 -0.82 -7.33 32.14
CA ARG A 224 0.25 -8.34 32.28
C ARG A 224 1.66 -7.76 32.28
N THR A 225 1.85 -6.49 31.92
CA THR A 225 3.16 -5.83 32.07
C THR A 225 3.45 -5.30 33.47
N SER A 226 2.51 -5.40 34.42
CA SER A 226 2.66 -4.82 35.77
C SER A 226 3.35 -5.71 36.81
N MET A 227 3.88 -6.90 36.47
CA MET A 227 4.53 -7.72 37.51
C MET A 227 5.99 -8.15 37.28
N LEU A 228 6.58 -8.12 36.08
CA LEU A 228 7.96 -8.64 35.91
C LEU A 228 8.86 -7.98 34.86
N GLY A 229 8.55 -6.79 34.35
CA GLY A 229 9.46 -6.10 33.44
C GLY A 229 9.22 -4.59 33.45
N ILE A 230 10.31 -3.81 33.53
CA ILE A 230 10.27 -2.34 33.53
C ILE A 230 9.46 -1.87 32.31
N PRO A 231 8.30 -1.22 32.49
CA PRO A 231 7.51 -0.74 31.36
C PRO A 231 8.24 0.45 30.71
N ASN A 232 8.71 0.27 29.48
CA ASN A 232 9.26 1.34 28.63
C ASN A 232 8.14 2.23 28.07
N ILE A 233 7.30 2.77 28.95
CA ILE A 233 6.27 3.76 28.63
C ILE A 233 6.95 5.12 28.68
N GLN A 234 7.08 5.79 27.53
CA GLN A 234 7.59 7.15 27.46
C GLN A 234 6.44 8.12 27.23
N PHE A 235 6.31 9.12 28.13
CA PHE A 235 5.36 10.20 27.98
C PHE A 235 5.88 11.19 26.94
N ALA A 236 5.09 11.43 25.90
CA ALA A 236 5.40 12.45 24.90
C ALA A 236 4.85 13.80 25.40
N PHE A 237 5.72 14.76 25.69
CA PHE A 237 5.33 16.14 25.95
C PHE A 237 5.48 16.96 24.66
N THR A 238 4.38 17.51 24.16
CA THR A 238 4.40 18.54 23.12
C THR A 238 4.57 19.90 23.79
N LEU A 239 5.77 20.48 23.73
CA LEU A 239 5.98 21.89 24.05
C LEU A 239 5.54 22.72 22.84
N TYR A 240 4.37 23.35 22.95
CA TYR A 240 3.99 24.46 22.08
C TYR A 240 4.82 25.68 22.49
N PHE A 241 5.67 26.18 21.59
CA PHE A 241 6.23 27.52 21.64
C PHE A 241 5.63 28.34 20.49
#